data_AF-A0A8H4S764-F1
#
_entry.id   AF-A0A8H4S764-F1
#
_cell.length_a   1.000
_cell.length_b   1.000
_cell.length_c   1.000
_cell.angle_alpha   90.00
_cell.angle_beta   90.00
_cell.angle_gamma   90.00
#
_symmetry.space_group_name_H-M   'P 1'
#
loop_
_entity.id
_entity.type
_entity.pdbx_description
1 polymer ?
#
loop_
_entity_poly.entity_id
_entity_poly.type
_entity_poly.pdbx_seq_one_letter_code
_entity_poly.pdbx_strand_id
1 'polypeptide(L)'
;MCPPLWVWLFKQKEHSLRILYRGLRCMQPGYISNQYANIDLHPMDFWTGDTDPSLIQFFTPDTDTNFKIANTALNPEDPVDDPFTWVRAMKHTQDFIPQEMHHQLHQAFSKYLRKSPIFWELVPMYGEDNSLFNSNDQHGFTIQMGATSADGKSAHQLVVMKSENCYHDTLPSVGELIVLVRWMLSRIKNHKHQFGRYHRHERPQLDFPTMVISFLPDARVRVLHGYFDNGQLKVAYTQALNFDAEDYADKMDVLLQWAWPLTDGDTTKPIPLPTIEDDEEDEWDEWEKWELRYREDSEDEFLGESDEEYSTEVDQDLSDCGSEFEEDESDWEDENPIPIEEREEEWRDGELVMSADIKRKILRKLEKMGGRKL
;
A
#
# COMPACT_ATOMS: atom_id res chain seq x y z
N MET A 1 -7.81 -18.21 -24.46
CA MET A 1 -6.43 -18.17 -23.91
C MET A 1 -6.51 -18.08 -22.39
N CYS A 2 -5.77 -18.91 -21.66
CA CYS A 2 -5.68 -18.80 -20.19
C CYS A 2 -4.86 -17.55 -19.81
N PRO A 3 -5.28 -16.79 -18.78
CA PRO A 3 -4.50 -15.66 -18.32
C PRO A 3 -3.16 -16.14 -17.73
N PRO A 4 -2.07 -15.35 -17.87
CA PRO A 4 -0.79 -15.68 -17.26
C PRO A 4 -0.88 -15.91 -15.74
N LEU A 5 -0.10 -16.85 -15.20
CA LEU A 5 -0.10 -17.21 -13.77
C LEU A 5 0.06 -16.00 -12.82
N TRP A 6 0.89 -15.03 -13.20
CA TRP A 6 1.08 -13.81 -12.41
C TRP A 6 -0.22 -13.01 -12.23
N VAL A 7 -1.09 -12.96 -13.24
CA VAL A 7 -2.40 -12.29 -13.14
C VAL A 7 -3.27 -12.93 -12.06
N TRP A 8 -3.25 -14.26 -11.99
CA TRP A 8 -3.98 -14.99 -10.96
C TRP A 8 -3.40 -14.72 -9.57
N LEU A 9 -2.07 -14.76 -9.42
CA LEU A 9 -1.39 -14.45 -8.16
C LEU A 9 -1.70 -13.02 -7.66
N PHE A 10 -1.70 -12.02 -8.55
CA PHE A 10 -2.11 -10.66 -8.18
C PHE A 10 -3.56 -10.58 -7.73
N LYS A 11 -4.48 -11.21 -8.47
CA LYS A 11 -5.90 -11.22 -8.10
C LYS A 11 -6.12 -11.88 -6.75
N GLN A 12 -5.45 -13.00 -6.49
CA GLN A 12 -5.52 -13.70 -5.21
C GLN A 12 -4.98 -12.82 -4.07
N LYS A 13 -3.78 -12.26 -4.23
CA LYS A 13 -3.15 -11.40 -3.22
C LYS A 13 -3.97 -10.17 -2.91
N GLU A 14 -4.47 -9.49 -3.95
CA GLU A 14 -5.36 -8.35 -3.79
C GLU A 14 -6.65 -8.74 -3.07
N HIS A 15 -7.26 -9.86 -3.45
CA HIS A 15 -8.49 -10.34 -2.82
C HIS A 15 -8.29 -10.62 -1.33
N SER A 16 -7.21 -11.31 -0.96
CA SER A 16 -6.87 -11.59 0.44
C SER A 16 -6.61 -10.30 1.24
N LEU A 17 -5.87 -9.35 0.68
CA LEU A 17 -5.65 -8.04 1.30
C LEU A 17 -6.95 -7.24 1.45
N ARG A 18 -7.87 -7.31 0.47
CA ARG A 18 -9.20 -6.66 0.57
C ARG A 18 -10.05 -7.29 1.68
N ILE A 19 -10.02 -8.61 1.83
CA ILE A 19 -10.70 -9.30 2.95
C ILE A 19 -10.12 -8.83 4.28
N LEU A 20 -8.79 -8.82 4.39
CA LEU A 20 -8.09 -8.36 5.60
C LEU A 20 -8.45 -6.90 5.93
N TYR A 21 -8.40 -6.02 4.94
CA TYR A 21 -8.76 -4.61 5.08
C TYR A 21 -10.19 -4.42 5.59
N ARG A 22 -11.17 -5.14 5.02
CA ARG A 22 -12.56 -5.12 5.49
C ARG A 22 -12.66 -5.61 6.93
N GLY A 23 -11.97 -6.69 7.26
CA GLY A 23 -11.90 -7.23 8.62
C GLY A 23 -11.38 -6.21 9.63
N LEU A 24 -10.26 -5.54 9.31
CA LEU A 24 -9.67 -4.49 10.13
C LEU A 24 -10.60 -3.29 10.31
N ARG A 25 -11.25 -2.82 9.24
CA ARG A 25 -12.22 -1.70 9.30
C ARG A 25 -13.42 -1.98 10.18
N CYS A 26 -13.83 -3.23 10.32
CA CYS A 26 -14.95 -3.62 11.18
C CYS A 26 -14.54 -3.78 12.66
N MET A 27 -13.25 -3.73 12.98
CA MET A 27 -12.79 -3.79 14.37
C MET A 27 -13.05 -2.47 15.10
N GLN A 28 -13.10 -2.56 16.43
CA GLN A 28 -13.07 -1.37 17.26
C GLN A 28 -11.67 -0.72 17.23
N PRO A 29 -11.58 0.62 17.36
CA PRO A 29 -10.31 1.29 17.59
C PRO A 29 -9.58 0.70 18.81
N GLY A 30 -8.28 0.48 18.70
CA GLY A 30 -7.50 -0.22 19.71
C GLY A 30 -6.30 -0.93 19.10
N TYR A 31 -5.85 -2.00 19.76
CA TYR A 31 -4.70 -2.81 19.35
C TYR A 31 -5.11 -4.25 19.06
N ILE A 32 -4.38 -4.89 18.16
CA ILE A 32 -4.62 -6.29 17.80
C ILE A 32 -3.81 -7.17 18.74
N SER A 33 -4.48 -8.08 19.44
CA SER A 33 -3.82 -9.23 20.07
C SER A 33 -3.50 -10.28 19.00
N ASN A 34 -2.50 -11.14 19.21
CA ASN A 34 -1.99 -12.16 18.26
C ASN A 34 -3.03 -13.20 17.74
N GLN A 35 -4.33 -12.96 17.89
CA GLN A 35 -5.43 -13.87 17.55
C GLN A 35 -6.08 -13.59 16.18
N TYR A 36 -5.62 -12.58 15.42
CA TYR A 36 -6.12 -12.41 14.05
C TYR A 36 -5.37 -13.35 13.10
N ALA A 37 -6.02 -14.45 12.70
CA ALA A 37 -5.42 -15.62 12.05
C ALA A 37 -4.57 -15.34 10.79
N ASN A 38 -4.69 -14.15 10.20
CA ASN A 38 -4.03 -13.76 8.96
C ASN A 38 -2.98 -12.66 9.16
N ILE A 39 -2.62 -12.31 10.40
CA ILE A 39 -1.59 -11.31 10.72
C ILE A 39 -0.56 -11.95 11.63
N ASP A 40 0.69 -11.88 11.23
CA ASP A 40 1.83 -12.39 11.98
C ASP A 40 2.70 -11.21 12.43
N LEU A 41 2.79 -11.01 13.74
CA LEU A 41 3.38 -9.84 14.37
C LEU A 41 4.73 -10.20 14.99
N HIS A 42 5.78 -9.49 14.58
CA HIS A 42 7.15 -9.72 15.00
C HIS A 42 7.76 -8.46 15.61
N PRO A 43 8.33 -8.52 16.83
CA PRO A 43 9.03 -7.38 17.39
C PRO A 43 10.28 -7.04 16.56
N MET A 44 10.60 -5.76 16.49
CA MET A 44 11.75 -5.21 15.79
C MET A 44 12.47 -4.22 16.72
N ASP A 45 13.79 -4.25 16.71
CA ASP A 45 14.60 -3.27 17.43
C ASP A 45 14.62 -1.93 16.68
N PHE A 46 14.36 -0.84 17.41
CA PHE A 46 14.27 0.49 16.81
C PHE A 46 15.63 1.03 16.35
N TRP A 47 16.71 0.65 17.02
CA TRP A 47 18.05 1.19 16.76
C TRP A 47 18.71 0.54 15.54
N THR A 48 18.46 -0.76 15.36
CA THR A 48 19.13 -1.60 14.36
C THR A 48 18.22 -2.03 13.23
N GLY A 49 16.89 -2.09 13.45
CA GLY A 49 15.97 -2.73 12.54
C GLY A 49 16.01 -4.26 12.58
N ASP A 50 16.73 -4.85 13.53
CA ASP A 50 16.80 -6.31 13.69
C ASP A 50 15.43 -6.85 14.13
N THR A 51 14.99 -7.91 13.46
CA THR A 51 13.72 -8.60 13.74
C THR A 51 13.90 -10.11 13.61
N ASP A 52 12.80 -10.88 13.65
CA ASP A 52 12.84 -12.33 13.48
C ASP A 52 13.55 -12.70 12.16
N PRO A 53 14.63 -13.53 12.19
CA PRO A 53 15.38 -13.92 11.00
C PRO A 53 14.57 -14.68 9.94
N SER A 54 13.37 -15.17 10.28
CA SER A 54 12.45 -15.81 9.34
C SER A 54 11.69 -14.81 8.46
N LEU A 55 11.70 -13.52 8.82
CA LEU A 55 11.11 -12.47 8.00
C LEU A 55 12.08 -11.99 6.92
N ILE A 56 11.51 -11.60 5.78
CA ILE A 56 12.25 -10.88 4.75
C ILE A 56 12.44 -9.44 5.24
N GLN A 57 13.70 -9.04 5.42
CA GLN A 57 14.05 -7.69 5.85
C GLN A 57 14.05 -6.75 4.63
N PHE A 58 12.92 -6.10 4.38
CA PHE A 58 12.78 -5.16 3.26
C PHE A 58 13.31 -3.76 3.57
N PHE A 59 13.45 -3.42 4.85
CA PHE A 59 13.83 -2.08 5.31
C PHE A 59 14.82 -2.17 6.46
N THR A 60 15.85 -1.32 6.41
CA THR A 60 16.78 -1.09 7.52
C THR A 60 17.02 0.40 7.72
N PRO A 61 17.29 0.87 8.94
CA PRO A 61 17.62 2.27 9.17
C PRO A 61 18.91 2.62 8.42
N ASP A 62 18.93 3.78 7.78
CA ASP A 62 20.09 4.24 7.02
C ASP A 62 21.17 4.82 7.95
N THR A 63 21.91 3.93 8.61
CA THR A 63 22.95 4.28 9.59
C THR A 63 24.20 4.92 8.96
N ASP A 64 24.38 4.73 7.65
CA ASP A 64 25.58 5.14 6.91
C ASP A 64 25.52 6.59 6.40
N THR A 65 24.34 7.21 6.38
CA THR A 65 24.18 8.56 5.84
C THR A 65 24.20 9.66 6.92
N ASN A 66 24.10 10.89 6.42
CA ASN A 66 24.14 12.11 7.21
C ASN A 66 22.76 12.52 7.77
N PHE A 67 21.78 11.62 7.88
CA PHE A 67 20.46 11.91 8.45
C PHE A 67 20.52 12.01 9.98
N LYS A 68 21.07 13.11 10.48
CA LYS A 68 21.24 13.43 11.91
C LYS A 68 20.97 14.91 12.17
N ILE A 69 20.47 15.24 13.36
CA ILE A 69 20.26 16.62 13.84
C ILE A 69 21.55 17.42 13.72
N ALA A 70 22.70 16.84 14.09
CA ALA A 70 24.01 17.50 14.04
C ALA A 70 24.44 17.96 12.64
N ASN A 71 23.81 17.40 11.59
CA ASN A 71 24.04 17.82 10.22
C ASN A 71 23.11 18.96 9.79
N THR A 72 22.13 19.34 10.60
CA THR A 72 21.27 20.51 10.37
C THR A 72 21.85 21.76 11.03
N ALA A 73 21.36 22.94 10.64
CA ALA A 73 21.69 24.18 11.34
C ALA A 73 20.77 24.44 12.56
N LEU A 74 19.86 23.50 12.84
CA LEU A 74 18.82 23.61 13.85
C LEU A 74 19.34 23.11 15.19
N ASN A 75 19.00 23.81 16.27
CA ASN A 75 19.34 23.41 17.62
C ASN A 75 18.16 22.68 18.31
N PRO A 76 18.31 21.41 18.72
CA PRO A 76 17.23 20.67 19.40
C PRO A 76 16.88 21.24 20.79
N GLU A 77 17.74 22.08 21.36
CA GLU A 77 17.46 22.77 22.62
C GLU A 77 16.76 24.13 22.44
N ASP A 78 16.68 24.66 21.22
CA ASP A 78 16.02 25.93 20.91
C ASP A 78 14.54 25.70 20.52
N PRO A 79 13.56 26.19 21.30
CA PRO A 79 12.12 26.11 20.98
C PRO A 79 11.71 26.64 19.61
N VAL A 80 12.49 27.55 19.01
CA VAL A 80 12.21 28.11 17.68
C VAL A 80 12.58 27.11 16.59
N ASP A 81 13.70 26.42 16.77
CA ASP A 81 14.19 25.40 15.85
C ASP A 81 13.44 24.09 16.06
N ASP A 82 13.25 23.69 17.32
CA ASP A 82 12.55 22.48 17.74
C ASP A 82 11.25 22.80 18.50
N PRO A 83 10.09 22.74 17.82
CA PRO A 83 8.83 23.10 18.44
C PRO A 83 8.37 22.05 19.48
N PHE A 84 8.90 20.83 19.44
CA PHE A 84 8.61 19.82 20.45
C PHE A 84 9.29 20.17 21.79
N THR A 85 10.48 20.75 21.76
CA THR A 85 11.18 21.24 22.95
C THR A 85 10.36 22.28 23.72
N TRP A 86 9.66 23.17 23.01
CA TRP A 86 8.74 24.14 23.62
C TRP A 86 7.62 23.45 24.40
N VAL A 87 6.93 22.50 23.74
CA VAL A 87 5.81 21.77 24.33
C VAL A 87 6.24 20.90 25.51
N ARG A 88 7.42 20.28 25.42
CA ARG A 88 8.01 19.50 26.52
C ARG A 88 8.24 20.35 27.76
N ALA A 89 8.69 21.60 27.60
CA ALA A 89 8.88 22.52 28.70
C ALA A 89 7.55 22.99 29.33
N MET A 90 6.49 23.07 28.53
CA MET A 90 5.16 23.51 28.97
C MET A 90 4.28 22.41 29.54
N LYS A 91 4.67 21.14 29.46
CA LYS A 91 3.83 19.98 29.85
C LYS A 91 3.29 20.01 31.28
N HIS A 92 3.94 20.75 32.18
CA HIS A 92 3.54 20.89 33.59
C HIS A 92 2.72 22.17 33.88
N THR A 93 2.40 22.96 32.85
CA THR A 93 1.59 24.17 32.98
C THR A 93 0.10 23.85 32.89
N GLN A 94 -0.75 24.73 33.46
CA GLN A 94 -2.20 24.51 33.49
C GLN A 94 -2.87 24.56 32.11
N ASP A 95 -2.25 25.23 31.13
CA ASP A 95 -2.81 25.42 29.78
C ASP A 95 -2.31 24.37 28.77
N PHE A 96 -1.62 23.33 29.24
CA PHE A 96 -1.07 22.30 28.37
C PHE A 96 -2.16 21.39 27.80
N ILE A 97 -2.08 21.15 26.48
CA ILE A 97 -2.95 20.24 25.75
C ILE A 97 -2.12 19.00 25.36
N PRO A 98 -2.27 17.86 26.08
CA PRO A 98 -1.47 16.65 25.84
C PRO A 98 -1.54 16.12 24.41
N GLN A 99 -2.69 16.28 23.77
CA GLN A 99 -2.93 15.84 22.39
C GLN A 99 -1.98 16.54 21.40
N GLU A 100 -1.45 17.71 21.72
CA GLU A 100 -0.56 18.46 20.84
C GLU A 100 0.87 17.88 20.78
N MET A 101 1.28 17.04 21.75
CA MET A 101 2.65 16.54 21.84
C MET A 101 3.12 15.81 20.57
N HIS A 102 2.30 14.91 20.06
CA HIS A 102 2.65 14.11 18.89
C HIS A 102 2.62 14.94 17.59
N HIS A 103 1.77 15.98 17.54
CA HIS A 103 1.74 16.94 16.45
C HIS A 103 3.05 17.73 16.39
N GLN A 104 3.51 18.23 17.54
CA GLN A 104 4.73 19.04 17.63
C GLN A 104 5.99 18.20 17.43
N LEU A 105 5.97 16.95 17.89
CA LEU A 105 7.03 15.98 17.58
C LEU A 105 7.14 15.72 16.07
N HIS A 106 6.00 15.53 15.38
CA HIS A 106 5.98 15.41 13.92
C HIS A 106 6.47 16.68 13.23
N GLN A 107 6.11 17.87 13.73
CA GLN A 107 6.62 19.14 13.19
C GLN A 107 8.14 19.25 13.35
N ALA A 108 8.68 18.87 14.52
CA ALA A 108 10.13 18.85 14.76
C ALA A 108 10.82 17.89 13.78
N PHE A 109 10.34 16.64 13.68
CA PHE A 109 10.81 15.66 12.70
C PHE A 109 10.79 16.21 11.26
N SER A 110 9.70 16.87 10.87
CA SER A 110 9.54 17.49 9.55
C SER A 110 10.53 18.63 9.27
N LYS A 111 10.98 19.36 10.29
CA LYS A 111 12.01 20.40 10.14
C LYS A 111 13.41 19.81 9.95
N TYR A 112 13.71 18.71 10.63
CA TYR A 112 15.00 18.01 10.48
C TYR A 112 15.07 17.18 9.19
N LEU A 113 13.92 16.74 8.68
CA LEU A 113 13.79 16.08 7.40
C LEU A 113 14.37 16.96 6.28
N ARG A 114 15.55 16.56 5.79
CA ARG A 114 16.14 17.13 4.57
C ARG A 114 15.32 16.72 3.34
N LYS A 115 15.59 17.37 2.20
CA LYS A 115 15.00 16.97 0.91
C LYS A 115 15.11 15.46 0.70
N SER A 116 14.05 14.85 0.18
CA SER A 116 14.00 13.44 -0.20
C SER A 116 15.28 13.07 -0.98
N PRO A 117 15.99 12.00 -0.61
CA PRO A 117 17.08 11.48 -1.41
C PRO A 117 16.54 11.03 -2.78
N ILE A 118 17.43 10.94 -3.75
CA ILE A 118 17.10 10.68 -5.17
C ILE A 118 16.37 9.33 -5.34
N PHE A 119 16.50 8.41 -4.38
CA PHE A 119 15.92 7.07 -4.42
C PHE A 119 14.45 7.00 -3.98
N TRP A 120 13.89 8.07 -3.43
CA TRP A 120 12.50 8.12 -2.97
C TRP A 120 11.72 9.23 -3.67
N GLU A 121 10.59 8.87 -4.27
CA GLU A 121 9.65 9.78 -4.91
C GLU A 121 8.42 10.00 -4.00
N LEU A 122 8.08 11.25 -3.73
CA LEU A 122 6.93 11.60 -2.91
C LEU A 122 5.62 11.33 -3.67
N VAL A 123 4.69 10.66 -3.00
CA VAL A 123 3.33 10.47 -3.53
C VAL A 123 2.56 11.78 -3.38
N PRO A 124 1.97 12.31 -4.47
CA PRO A 124 1.23 13.57 -4.41
C PRO A 124 -0.03 13.42 -3.55
N MET A 125 -0.23 14.35 -2.60
CA MET A 125 -1.43 14.37 -1.76
C MET A 125 -2.70 14.72 -2.55
N TYR A 126 -2.57 15.44 -3.67
CA TYR A 126 -3.67 15.88 -4.51
C TYR A 126 -3.67 15.07 -5.83
N GLY A 127 -4.73 14.30 -6.07
CA GLY A 127 -4.87 13.46 -7.28
C GLY A 127 -5.90 12.34 -7.11
N GLU A 128 -5.90 11.37 -8.03
CA GLU A 128 -6.74 10.15 -7.95
C GLU A 128 -6.54 9.37 -6.64
N ASP A 129 -5.33 9.48 -6.06
CA ASP A 129 -4.94 8.87 -4.79
C ASP A 129 -5.24 9.73 -3.54
N ASN A 130 -5.99 10.84 -3.68
CA ASN A 130 -6.42 11.68 -2.54
C ASN A 130 -7.19 10.88 -1.48
N SER A 131 -7.83 9.78 -1.87
CA SER A 131 -8.45 8.87 -0.91
C SER A 131 -7.44 8.38 0.13
N LEU A 132 -6.20 8.04 -0.24
CA LEU A 132 -5.18 7.50 0.68
C LEU A 132 -4.82 8.44 1.82
N PHE A 133 -4.86 9.75 1.56
CA PHE A 133 -4.52 10.79 2.53
C PHE A 133 -5.72 11.21 3.39
N ASN A 134 -6.95 10.98 2.91
CA ASN A 134 -8.16 11.22 3.68
C ASN A 134 -8.55 9.98 4.49
N SER A 135 -8.51 10.11 5.81
CA SER A 135 -8.99 9.11 6.76
C SER A 135 -10.06 9.73 7.63
N ASN A 136 -11.29 9.74 7.09
CA ASN A 136 -12.49 9.99 7.88
C ASN A 136 -12.97 8.67 8.52
N ASP A 137 -12.04 7.85 9.01
CA ASP A 137 -12.36 6.57 9.62
C ASP A 137 -12.36 6.65 11.14
N GLN A 138 -13.14 5.76 11.74
CA GLN A 138 -13.31 5.65 13.18
C GLN A 138 -12.00 5.37 13.96
N HIS A 139 -10.90 5.04 13.27
CA HIS A 139 -9.62 4.68 13.88
C HIS A 139 -8.71 5.90 14.12
N GLY A 140 -9.13 7.10 13.66
CA GLY A 140 -8.58 8.37 14.12
C GLY A 140 -7.10 8.57 13.77
N PHE A 141 -6.72 8.27 12.53
CA PHE A 141 -5.39 8.61 12.00
C PHE A 141 -5.48 9.64 10.89
N THR A 142 -4.34 10.23 10.52
CA THR A 142 -4.16 11.09 9.34
C THR A 142 -2.82 10.80 8.67
N ILE A 143 -2.78 10.77 7.35
CA ILE A 143 -1.52 10.57 6.61
C ILE A 143 -0.88 11.93 6.34
N GLN A 144 0.39 12.06 6.71
CA GLN A 144 1.16 13.30 6.54
C GLN A 144 2.08 13.26 5.32
N MET A 145 2.62 12.08 5.01
CA MET A 145 3.53 11.88 3.90
C MET A 145 3.40 10.45 3.38
N GLY A 146 3.62 10.28 2.08
CA GLY A 146 3.93 8.99 1.51
C GLY A 146 4.98 9.10 0.43
N ALA A 147 5.76 8.04 0.27
CA ALA A 147 6.80 7.94 -0.74
C ALA A 147 6.86 6.53 -1.31
N THR A 148 7.36 6.42 -2.54
CA THR A 148 7.64 5.15 -3.21
C THR A 148 9.05 5.15 -3.74
N SER A 149 9.63 3.97 -3.94
CA SER A 149 10.93 3.87 -4.60
C SER A 149 10.91 4.55 -5.98
N ALA A 150 11.94 5.37 -6.23
CA ALA A 150 12.11 6.13 -7.47
C ALA A 150 12.77 5.32 -8.60
N ASP A 151 13.28 4.13 -8.31
CA ASP A 151 13.96 3.29 -9.31
C ASP A 151 13.00 2.67 -10.35
N GLY A 152 11.69 2.73 -10.10
CA GLY A 152 10.63 2.12 -10.90
C GLY A 152 10.63 0.59 -10.90
N LYS A 153 11.61 -0.05 -10.24
CA LYS A 153 11.87 -1.50 -10.26
C LYS A 153 11.53 -2.17 -8.95
N SER A 154 11.61 -1.45 -7.85
CA SER A 154 11.22 -1.92 -6.54
C SER A 154 9.84 -1.38 -6.16
N ALA A 155 9.10 -2.19 -5.40
CA ALA A 155 7.74 -1.91 -5.01
C ALA A 155 7.64 -1.30 -3.60
N HIS A 156 8.77 -0.93 -3.00
CA HIS A 156 8.85 -0.39 -1.64
C HIS A 156 8.08 0.92 -1.50
N GLN A 157 7.40 1.05 -0.38
CA GLN A 157 6.62 2.22 -0.01
C GLN A 157 6.93 2.64 1.43
N LEU A 158 6.85 3.94 1.65
CA LEU A 158 6.99 4.57 2.96
C LEU A 158 5.77 5.46 3.21
N VAL A 159 5.28 5.45 4.44
CA VAL A 159 4.15 6.26 4.88
C VAL A 159 4.47 6.87 6.23
N VAL A 160 4.12 8.13 6.41
CA VAL A 160 4.13 8.79 7.73
C VAL A 160 2.71 9.15 8.10
N MET A 161 2.28 8.69 9.27
CA MET A 161 0.95 8.92 9.80
C MET A 161 1.01 9.54 11.19
N LYS A 162 -0.08 10.22 11.56
CA LYS A 162 -0.36 10.64 12.94
C LYS A 162 -1.62 9.92 13.41
N SER A 163 -1.65 9.50 14.67
CA SER A 163 -2.84 8.99 15.33
C SER A 163 -3.28 9.94 16.44
N GLU A 164 -4.57 10.29 16.44
CA GLU A 164 -5.17 11.20 17.41
C GLU A 164 -5.63 10.48 18.68
N ASN A 165 -6.07 9.22 18.54
CA ASN A 165 -6.97 8.61 19.52
C ASN A 165 -6.49 7.31 20.15
N CYS A 166 -5.59 6.54 19.51
CA CYS A 166 -5.28 5.20 20.00
C CYS A 166 -3.81 4.80 19.82
N TYR A 167 -3.22 4.31 20.92
CA TYR A 167 -1.96 3.59 20.88
C TYR A 167 -1.90 2.54 21.99
N HIS A 168 -0.94 1.61 21.83
CA HIS A 168 -0.52 0.68 22.86
C HIS A 168 1.01 0.72 22.93
N ASP A 169 1.61 0.47 24.10
CA ASP A 169 3.07 0.56 24.25
C ASP A 169 3.82 -0.47 23.41
N THR A 170 3.28 -1.69 23.36
CA THR A 170 3.93 -2.83 22.68
C THR A 170 3.31 -3.12 21.32
N LEU A 171 2.03 -3.48 21.25
CA LEU A 171 1.38 -3.95 20.02
C LEU A 171 0.90 -2.83 19.10
N PRO A 172 0.90 -3.03 17.77
CA PRO A 172 0.39 -2.06 16.81
C PRO A 172 -1.12 -1.88 16.94
N SER A 173 -1.57 -0.66 16.64
CA SER A 173 -3.00 -0.34 16.59
C SER A 173 -3.65 -0.88 15.32
N VAL A 174 -4.97 -1.05 15.36
CA VAL A 174 -5.76 -1.38 14.17
C VAL A 174 -5.57 -0.32 13.09
N GLY A 175 -5.49 0.96 13.47
CA GLY A 175 -5.28 2.07 12.53
C GLY A 175 -3.95 1.96 11.77
N GLU A 176 -2.87 1.62 12.47
CA GLU A 176 -1.54 1.40 11.85
C GLU A 176 -1.59 0.28 10.80
N LEU A 177 -2.31 -0.81 11.09
CA LEU A 177 -2.45 -1.94 10.17
C LEU A 177 -3.39 -1.62 9.00
N ILE A 178 -4.44 -0.83 9.21
CA ILE A 178 -5.31 -0.31 8.14
C ILE A 178 -4.48 0.51 7.16
N VAL A 179 -3.64 1.42 7.66
CA VAL A 179 -2.76 2.23 6.81
C VAL A 179 -1.82 1.33 6.02
N LEU A 180 -1.14 0.40 6.67
CA LEU A 180 -0.23 -0.55 6.04
C LEU A 180 -0.91 -1.29 4.86
N VAL A 181 -2.07 -1.92 5.11
CA VAL A 181 -2.81 -2.69 4.10
C VAL A 181 -3.36 -1.79 2.98
N ARG A 182 -3.86 -0.60 3.32
CA ARG A 182 -4.41 0.36 2.34
C ARG A 182 -3.35 0.80 1.34
N TRP A 183 -2.13 1.04 1.80
CA TRP A 183 -1.02 1.45 0.96
C TRP A 183 -0.54 0.31 0.05
N MET A 184 -0.46 -0.93 0.56
CA MET A 184 -0.20 -2.11 -0.27
C MET A 184 -1.23 -2.27 -1.40
N LEU A 185 -2.52 -2.11 -1.07
CA LEU A 185 -3.61 -2.19 -2.04
C LEU A 185 -3.52 -1.12 -3.13
N SER A 186 -3.17 0.12 -2.75
CA SER A 186 -2.91 1.20 -3.72
C SER A 186 -1.78 0.83 -4.68
N ARG A 187 -0.67 0.29 -4.17
CA ARG A 187 0.46 -0.10 -5.04
C ARG A 187 0.08 -1.21 -6.01
N ILE A 188 -0.71 -2.19 -5.57
CA ILE A 188 -1.24 -3.24 -6.45
C ILE A 188 -2.09 -2.62 -7.57
N LYS A 189 -2.99 -1.68 -7.25
CA LYS A 189 -3.84 -1.00 -8.23
C LYS A 189 -3.00 -0.24 -9.27
N ASN A 190 -1.99 0.51 -8.81
CA ASN A 190 -1.11 1.31 -9.66
C ASN A 190 -0.21 0.42 -10.52
N HIS A 191 0.33 -0.67 -9.97
CA HIS A 191 1.14 -1.62 -10.71
C HIS A 191 0.32 -2.31 -11.82
N LYS A 192 -0.93 -2.71 -11.55
CA LYS A 192 -1.82 -3.29 -12.58
C LYS A 192 -2.03 -2.36 -13.77
N HIS A 193 -2.30 -1.08 -13.51
CA HIS A 193 -2.48 -0.07 -14.57
C HIS A 193 -1.22 0.10 -15.43
N GLN A 194 -0.04 0.16 -14.79
CA GLN A 194 1.23 0.35 -15.49
C GLN A 194 1.66 -0.89 -16.28
N PHE A 195 1.54 -2.08 -15.68
CA PHE A 195 1.97 -3.33 -16.30
C PHE A 195 1.08 -3.74 -17.47
N GLY A 196 -0.24 -3.50 -17.37
CA GLY A 196 -1.18 -3.74 -18.46
C GLY A 196 -0.93 -2.88 -19.70
N ARG A 197 -0.42 -1.65 -19.51
CA ARG A 197 -0.19 -0.66 -20.58
C ARG A 197 1.21 -0.66 -21.18
N TYR A 198 2.26 -0.90 -20.39
CA TYR A 198 3.64 -0.57 -20.82
C TYR A 198 4.72 -1.64 -20.57
N HIS A 199 4.52 -2.60 -19.66
CA HIS A 199 5.63 -3.44 -19.16
C HIS A 199 5.40 -4.96 -19.26
N ARG A 200 4.72 -5.45 -20.31
CA ARG A 200 4.49 -6.90 -20.54
C ARG A 200 5.77 -7.77 -20.56
N HIS A 201 6.94 -7.17 -20.77
CA HIS A 201 8.23 -7.86 -20.87
C HIS A 201 9.06 -7.83 -19.57
N GLU A 202 8.64 -7.09 -18.54
CA GLU A 202 9.36 -7.00 -17.27
C GLU A 202 8.92 -8.11 -16.31
N ARG A 203 9.67 -8.32 -15.22
CA ARG A 203 9.26 -9.26 -14.17
C ARG A 203 8.14 -8.61 -13.34
N PRO A 204 7.02 -9.30 -13.09
CA PRO A 204 5.95 -8.75 -12.27
C PRO A 204 6.44 -8.55 -10.83
N GLN A 205 6.17 -7.37 -10.27
CA GLN A 205 6.40 -7.11 -8.85
C GLN A 205 5.28 -7.78 -8.06
N LEU A 206 5.58 -8.87 -7.37
CA LEU A 206 4.55 -9.61 -6.65
C LEU A 206 4.48 -9.21 -5.18
N ASP A 207 5.54 -8.61 -4.64
CA ASP A 207 5.58 -8.10 -3.27
C ASP A 207 5.51 -6.58 -3.24
N PHE A 208 4.81 -6.07 -2.24
CA PHE A 208 4.56 -4.65 -2.03
C PHE A 208 4.91 -4.29 -0.59
N PRO A 209 6.21 -4.33 -0.23
CA PRO A 209 6.61 -4.04 1.13
C PRO A 209 6.33 -2.57 1.44
N THR A 210 5.70 -2.33 2.59
CA THR A 210 5.31 -1.00 3.03
C THR A 210 5.84 -0.77 4.44
N MET A 211 6.47 0.39 4.66
CA MET A 211 6.85 0.86 5.98
C MET A 211 5.98 2.04 6.41
N VAL A 212 5.62 2.07 7.70
CA VAL A 212 4.83 3.13 8.33
C VAL A 212 5.61 3.67 9.54
N ILE A 213 5.79 4.99 9.57
CA ILE A 213 6.21 5.73 10.76
C ILE A 213 4.96 6.37 11.38
N SER A 214 4.61 5.93 12.58
CA SER A 214 3.42 6.38 13.28
C SER A 214 3.80 7.33 14.40
N PHE A 215 3.35 8.58 14.30
CA PHE A 215 3.36 9.53 15.41
C PHE A 215 2.09 9.32 16.25
N LEU A 216 2.27 8.80 17.45
CA LEU A 216 1.24 8.34 18.36
C LEU A 216 1.07 9.35 19.52
N PRO A 217 -0.08 9.37 20.20
CA PRO A 217 -0.31 10.24 21.35
C PRO A 217 0.79 10.13 22.42
N ASP A 218 0.90 11.16 23.27
CA ASP A 218 1.91 11.26 24.34
C ASP A 218 3.36 11.23 23.85
N ALA A 219 3.65 11.89 22.72
CA ALA A 219 5.00 12.00 22.14
C ALA A 219 5.65 10.64 21.83
N ARG A 220 4.86 9.70 21.31
CA ARG A 220 5.36 8.37 20.98
C ARG A 220 5.53 8.19 19.49
N VAL A 221 6.52 7.40 19.11
CA VAL A 221 6.71 7.00 17.72
C VAL A 221 6.89 5.51 17.63
N ARG A 222 6.29 4.92 16.59
CA ARG A 222 6.49 3.54 16.21
C ARG A 222 6.92 3.47 14.75
N VAL A 223 7.85 2.58 14.47
CA VAL A 223 8.13 2.14 13.10
C VAL A 223 7.58 0.73 12.95
N LEU A 224 6.82 0.48 11.89
CA LEU A 224 6.47 -0.87 11.48
C LEU A 224 6.63 -1.00 9.99
N HIS A 225 6.99 -2.19 9.53
CA HIS A 225 6.91 -2.52 8.12
C HIS A 225 6.26 -3.87 7.95
N GLY A 226 5.67 -4.09 6.79
CA GLY A 226 5.08 -5.37 6.49
C GLY A 226 5.05 -5.67 5.02
N TYR A 227 4.74 -6.92 4.73
CA TYR A 227 4.53 -7.45 3.40
C TYR A 227 3.51 -8.59 3.51
N PHE A 228 2.83 -8.87 2.41
CA PHE A 228 1.86 -9.94 2.37
C PHE A 228 2.46 -11.16 1.68
N ASP A 229 2.51 -12.29 2.36
CA ASP A 229 3.09 -13.52 1.84
C ASP A 229 2.29 -14.75 2.29
N ASN A 230 2.11 -15.72 1.40
CA ASN A 230 1.41 -16.97 1.67
C ASN A 230 0.06 -16.80 2.40
N GLY A 231 -0.73 -15.79 2.01
CA GLY A 231 -2.05 -15.53 2.58
C GLY A 231 -2.04 -14.83 3.95
N GLN A 232 -0.86 -14.45 4.47
CA GLN A 232 -0.70 -13.77 5.74
C GLN A 232 0.00 -12.42 5.57
N LEU A 233 -0.43 -11.43 6.34
CA LEU A 233 0.27 -10.18 6.50
C LEU A 233 1.38 -10.38 7.54
N LYS A 234 2.65 -10.34 7.10
CA LYS A 234 3.81 -10.35 7.98
C LYS A 234 4.14 -8.91 8.37
N VAL A 235 4.27 -8.62 9.66
CA VAL A 235 4.55 -7.27 10.17
C VAL A 235 5.67 -7.33 11.19
N ALA A 236 6.75 -6.60 10.92
CA ALA A 236 7.77 -6.28 11.91
C ALA A 236 7.44 -4.90 12.52
N TYR A 237 7.52 -4.76 13.84
CA TYR A 237 7.14 -3.53 14.53
C TYR A 237 8.04 -3.22 15.72
N THR A 238 8.36 -1.95 15.93
CA THR A 238 9.00 -1.48 17.16
C THR A 238 7.96 -1.31 18.27
N GLN A 239 8.42 -1.25 19.52
CA GLN A 239 7.59 -0.68 20.60
C GLN A 239 7.30 0.80 20.29
N ALA A 240 6.29 1.38 20.96
CA ALA A 240 6.00 2.81 20.88
C ALA A 240 6.98 3.58 21.78
N LEU A 241 8.08 4.05 21.19
CA LEU A 241 9.14 4.77 21.91
C LEU A 241 8.65 6.13 22.39
N ASN A 242 8.90 6.45 23.66
CA ASN A 242 8.62 7.77 24.24
C ASN A 242 9.75 8.76 23.92
N PHE A 243 9.41 9.88 23.25
CA PHE A 243 10.33 10.98 22.92
C PHE A 243 10.32 12.10 23.98
N ASP A 244 9.37 12.11 24.92
CA ASP A 244 9.41 12.93 26.13
C ASP A 244 10.32 12.29 27.20
N ALA A 245 11.57 12.02 26.80
CA ALA A 245 12.61 11.40 27.63
C ALA A 245 13.96 12.13 27.43
N GLU A 246 14.94 11.80 28.27
CA GLU A 246 16.25 12.48 28.30
C GLU A 246 17.10 12.23 27.03
N ASP A 247 16.88 11.12 26.35
CA ASP A 247 17.55 10.67 25.12
C ASP A 247 16.84 11.11 23.82
N TYR A 248 16.13 12.23 23.87
CA TYR A 248 15.35 12.76 22.74
C TYR A 248 16.18 12.92 21.46
N ALA A 249 17.37 13.55 21.55
CA ALA A 249 18.21 13.81 20.38
C ALA A 249 18.69 12.52 19.71
N ASP A 250 19.12 11.53 20.51
CA ASP A 250 19.57 10.23 20.01
C ASP A 250 18.43 9.46 19.32
N LYS A 251 17.22 9.48 19.91
CA LYS A 251 16.02 8.87 19.31
C LYS A 251 15.61 9.58 18.02
N MET A 252 15.71 10.90 17.97
CA MET A 252 15.37 11.68 16.78
C MET A 252 16.38 11.41 15.66
N ASP A 253 17.67 11.28 15.96
CA ASP A 253 18.70 10.89 14.98
C ASP A 253 18.38 9.54 14.34
N VAL A 254 17.95 8.55 15.13
CA VAL A 254 17.55 7.25 14.58
C VAL A 254 16.22 7.31 13.83
N LEU A 255 15.26 8.10 14.30
CA LEU A 255 14.01 8.32 13.59
C LEU A 255 14.25 8.96 12.21
N LEU A 256 15.23 9.86 12.08
CA LEU A 256 15.63 10.44 10.80
C LEU A 256 16.27 9.42 9.85
N GLN A 257 17.00 8.42 10.38
CA GLN A 257 17.53 7.30 9.60
C GLN A 257 16.40 6.38 9.08
N TRP A 258 15.32 6.25 9.85
CA TRP A 258 14.10 5.58 9.40
C TRP A 258 13.29 6.41 8.39
N ALA A 259 13.49 7.72 8.31
CA ALA A 259 12.74 8.55 7.38
C ALA A 259 13.06 8.24 5.91
N TRP A 260 14.26 7.71 5.65
CA TRP A 260 14.72 7.28 4.33
C TRP A 260 15.50 5.97 4.48
N PRO A 261 14.81 4.85 4.75
CA PRO A 261 15.48 3.59 5.04
C PRO A 261 16.22 3.07 3.81
N LEU A 262 17.20 2.21 4.04
CA LEU A 262 17.76 1.38 2.98
C LEU A 262 16.74 0.30 2.63
N THR A 263 16.42 0.17 1.35
CA THR A 263 15.53 -0.86 0.84
C THR A 263 16.33 -2.07 0.39
N ASP A 264 16.02 -3.23 0.96
CA ASP A 264 16.57 -4.52 0.56
C ASP A 264 15.43 -5.48 0.20
N GLY A 265 15.76 -6.69 -0.24
CA GLY A 265 14.82 -7.71 -0.67
C GLY A 265 14.34 -7.52 -2.12
N ASP A 266 14.42 -8.61 -2.88
CA ASP A 266 13.89 -8.64 -4.25
C ASP A 266 12.36 -8.68 -4.21
N THR A 267 11.71 -7.58 -4.60
CA THR A 267 10.24 -7.49 -4.72
C THR A 267 9.71 -8.21 -5.97
N THR A 268 10.60 -8.66 -6.84
CA THR A 268 10.28 -9.53 -7.97
C THR A 268 10.44 -10.97 -7.51
N LYS A 269 9.34 -11.71 -7.35
CA LYS A 269 9.47 -13.15 -7.18
C LYS A 269 9.73 -13.76 -8.55
N PRO A 270 10.70 -14.67 -8.72
CA PRO A 270 10.65 -15.59 -9.85
C PRO A 270 9.30 -16.29 -9.75
N ILE A 271 8.50 -16.24 -10.82
CA ILE A 271 7.29 -17.07 -10.90
C ILE A 271 7.79 -18.50 -10.73
N PRO A 272 7.49 -19.20 -9.63
CA PRO A 272 7.78 -20.62 -9.55
C PRO A 272 6.95 -21.23 -10.67
N LEU A 273 7.63 -21.80 -11.67
CA LEU A 273 6.95 -22.77 -12.51
C LEU A 273 6.41 -23.83 -11.54
N PRO A 274 5.14 -24.25 -11.67
CA PRO A 274 4.68 -25.39 -10.89
C PRO A 274 5.69 -26.50 -11.10
N THR A 275 6.31 -26.97 -10.02
CA THR A 275 7.08 -28.20 -10.04
C THR A 275 6.06 -29.26 -10.41
N ILE A 276 6.06 -29.67 -11.67
CA ILE A 276 5.52 -30.96 -12.04
C ILE A 276 6.43 -31.91 -11.28
N GLU A 277 5.89 -32.54 -10.24
CA GLU A 277 6.51 -33.76 -9.74
C GLU A 277 6.46 -34.68 -10.96
N ASP A 278 7.60 -34.84 -11.63
CA ASP A 278 7.80 -35.95 -12.56
C ASP A 278 7.72 -37.20 -11.68
N ASP A 279 6.51 -37.66 -11.39
CA ASP A 279 6.24 -39.04 -11.03
C ASP A 279 6.59 -39.85 -12.30
N GLU A 280 7.89 -40.07 -12.51
CA GLU A 280 8.47 -40.84 -13.63
C GLU A 280 8.07 -42.33 -13.59
N GLU A 281 7.04 -42.73 -12.83
CA GLU A 281 6.75 -44.13 -12.54
C GLU A 281 5.32 -44.61 -12.78
N ASP A 282 4.39 -43.88 -13.44
CA ASP A 282 3.05 -44.47 -13.68
C ASP A 282 2.29 -44.11 -14.98
N GLU A 283 2.73 -43.16 -15.82
CA GLU A 283 1.94 -42.82 -17.03
C GLU A 283 2.22 -43.68 -18.27
N TRP A 284 3.37 -44.37 -18.35
CA TRP A 284 3.69 -45.23 -19.50
C TRP A 284 3.00 -46.60 -19.43
N ASP A 285 2.67 -47.08 -18.23
CA ASP A 285 1.99 -48.37 -18.02
C ASP A 285 0.49 -48.31 -18.36
N GLU A 286 -0.14 -47.13 -18.28
CA GLU A 286 -1.54 -46.96 -18.69
C GLU A 286 -1.71 -46.82 -20.20
N TRP A 287 -0.74 -46.22 -20.90
CA TRP A 287 -0.79 -46.07 -22.36
C TRP A 287 -0.63 -47.39 -23.12
N GLU A 288 0.29 -48.27 -22.72
CA GLU A 288 0.39 -49.63 -23.30
C GLU A 288 -0.89 -50.44 -23.06
N LYS A 289 -1.55 -50.21 -21.92
CA LYS A 289 -2.80 -50.88 -21.54
C LYS A 289 -4.05 -50.31 -22.24
N TRP A 290 -3.97 -49.09 -22.77
CA TRP A 290 -4.97 -48.48 -23.64
C TRP A 290 -4.80 -48.94 -25.09
N GLU A 291 -3.57 -49.03 -25.58
CA GLU A 291 -3.27 -49.45 -26.96
C GLU A 291 -3.60 -50.94 -27.19
N LEU A 292 -3.39 -51.79 -26.19
CA LEU A 292 -3.81 -53.21 -26.24
C LEU A 292 -5.33 -53.37 -26.27
N ARG A 293 -6.09 -52.53 -25.55
CA ARG A 293 -7.56 -52.55 -25.58
C ARG A 293 -8.12 -52.09 -26.92
N TYR A 294 -7.50 -51.07 -27.54
CA TYR A 294 -7.92 -50.59 -28.86
C TYR A 294 -7.57 -51.57 -29.98
N ARG A 295 -6.53 -52.40 -29.81
CA ARG A 295 -6.14 -53.43 -30.78
C ARG A 295 -7.02 -54.68 -30.69
N GLU A 296 -7.43 -55.09 -29.49
CA GLU A 296 -8.38 -56.19 -29.33
C GLU A 296 -9.80 -55.84 -29.81
N ASP A 297 -10.25 -54.58 -29.63
CA ASP A 297 -11.56 -54.13 -30.10
C ASP A 297 -11.61 -53.82 -31.62
N SER A 298 -10.45 -53.71 -32.30
CA SER A 298 -10.38 -53.44 -33.75
C SER A 298 -10.16 -54.67 -34.63
N GLU A 299 -9.90 -55.85 -34.04
CA GLU A 299 -9.76 -57.12 -34.78
C GLU A 299 -11.08 -57.89 -34.92
N ASP A 300 -12.15 -57.48 -34.24
CA ASP A 300 -13.48 -58.14 -34.29
C ASP A 300 -14.56 -57.40 -35.14
N GLU A 301 -14.25 -56.24 -35.73
CA GLU A 301 -15.14 -55.56 -36.69
C GLU A 301 -14.43 -55.23 -38.02
N PHE A 302 -13.96 -56.26 -38.75
CA PHE A 302 -13.58 -56.12 -40.16
C PHE A 302 -14.32 -57.14 -41.05
N LEU A 303 -15.63 -56.97 -41.18
CA LEU A 303 -16.39 -57.44 -42.34
C LEU A 303 -17.53 -56.44 -42.64
N GLY A 304 -17.27 -55.51 -43.55
CA GLY A 304 -18.30 -54.61 -44.05
C GLY A 304 -17.75 -53.57 -45.01
N GLU A 305 -17.64 -53.95 -46.28
CA GLU A 305 -17.44 -53.05 -47.42
C GLU A 305 -18.48 -51.90 -47.40
N SER A 306 -18.05 -50.67 -47.66
CA SER A 306 -18.67 -49.82 -48.68
C SER A 306 -17.87 -48.54 -48.90
N ASP A 307 -17.47 -48.35 -50.15
CA ASP A 307 -17.12 -47.06 -50.73
C ASP A 307 -18.16 -45.99 -50.40
N GLU A 308 -17.74 -44.75 -50.12
CA GLU A 308 -18.27 -43.58 -50.82
C GLU A 308 -17.46 -42.30 -50.52
N GLU A 309 -16.96 -41.77 -51.63
CA GLU A 309 -16.39 -40.47 -51.94
C GLU A 309 -17.30 -39.30 -51.47
N TYR A 310 -16.79 -38.35 -50.67
CA TYR A 310 -17.24 -36.96 -50.73
C TYR A 310 -16.12 -36.00 -50.32
N SER A 311 -15.65 -35.27 -51.34
CA SER A 311 -14.78 -34.10 -51.22
C SER A 311 -15.65 -32.87 -51.10
N THR A 312 -15.42 -32.04 -50.07
CA THR A 312 -15.90 -30.65 -50.02
C THR A 312 -14.87 -29.79 -49.31
N GLU A 313 -14.11 -29.06 -50.12
CA GLU A 313 -13.36 -27.86 -49.72
C GLU A 313 -14.37 -26.76 -49.33
N VAL A 314 -14.17 -26.14 -48.16
CA VAL A 314 -14.77 -24.85 -47.83
C VAL A 314 -13.73 -24.00 -47.09
N ASP A 315 -13.15 -23.07 -47.84
CA ASP A 315 -12.49 -21.88 -47.31
C ASP A 315 -13.50 -21.03 -46.53
N GLN A 316 -13.21 -20.72 -45.26
CA GLN A 316 -13.77 -19.54 -44.59
C GLN A 316 -12.69 -18.81 -43.79
N ASP A 317 -12.28 -17.71 -44.40
CA ASP A 317 -11.59 -16.55 -43.87
C ASP A 317 -12.38 -15.97 -42.67
N LEU A 318 -11.76 -15.90 -41.49
CA LEU A 318 -12.29 -15.23 -40.30
C LEU A 318 -11.25 -14.24 -39.74
N SER A 319 -11.09 -13.14 -40.47
CA SER A 319 -11.33 -11.78 -40.00
C SER A 319 -11.28 -11.56 -38.47
N ASP A 320 -10.28 -10.78 -38.05
CA ASP A 320 -10.29 -9.80 -36.95
C ASP A 320 -11.32 -9.97 -35.83
N CYS A 321 -10.85 -10.49 -34.70
CA CYS A 321 -11.48 -10.28 -33.39
C CYS A 321 -10.57 -9.37 -32.56
N GLY A 322 -10.74 -8.06 -32.73
CA GLY A 322 -10.32 -7.08 -31.73
C GLY A 322 -11.09 -7.37 -30.44
N SER A 323 -10.39 -7.86 -29.41
CA SER A 323 -11.00 -8.06 -28.10
C SER A 323 -11.25 -6.69 -27.47
N GLU A 324 -12.49 -6.23 -27.55
CA GLU A 324 -13.03 -5.18 -26.72
C GLU A 324 -12.94 -5.64 -25.26
N PHE A 325 -12.03 -5.01 -24.53
CA PHE A 325 -11.91 -5.16 -23.08
C PHE A 325 -12.88 -4.13 -22.49
N GLU A 326 -14.15 -4.51 -22.33
CA GLU A 326 -15.10 -3.73 -21.53
C GLU A 326 -14.75 -3.93 -20.05
N GLU A 327 -14.05 -2.94 -19.48
CA GLU A 327 -13.92 -2.79 -18.03
C GLU A 327 -15.19 -2.15 -17.51
N ASP A 328 -16.03 -2.97 -16.86
CA ASP A 328 -17.11 -2.51 -16.01
C ASP A 328 -16.48 -1.92 -14.73
N GLU A 329 -16.07 -0.65 -14.81
CA GLU A 329 -15.74 0.17 -13.63
C GLU A 329 -17.05 0.67 -13.01
N SER A 330 -17.63 -0.13 -12.12
CA SER A 330 -18.69 0.38 -11.24
C SER A 330 -18.08 1.20 -10.10
N ASP A 331 -18.35 2.50 -10.20
CA ASP A 331 -18.49 3.50 -9.14
C ASP A 331 -18.58 2.90 -7.73
N TRP A 332 -17.58 3.19 -6.88
CA TRP A 332 -17.55 2.78 -5.47
C TRP A 332 -18.05 3.87 -4.51
N GLU A 333 -18.85 4.81 -4.99
CA GLU A 333 -19.63 5.67 -4.12
C GLU A 333 -20.99 5.03 -3.92
N ASP A 334 -21.18 4.34 -2.78
CA ASP A 334 -22.52 4.30 -2.20
C ASP A 334 -22.54 4.15 -0.68
N GLU A 335 -23.24 5.13 -0.11
CA GLU A 335 -24.04 5.11 1.11
C GLU A 335 -23.32 5.11 2.48
N ASN A 336 -22.91 6.31 2.90
CA ASN A 336 -22.90 6.66 4.32
C ASN A 336 -24.36 6.87 4.79
N PRO A 337 -24.83 6.20 5.86
CA PRO A 337 -26.08 6.58 6.50
C PRO A 337 -25.86 7.85 7.33
N ILE A 338 -26.54 8.94 6.94
CA ILE A 338 -26.57 10.20 7.70
C ILE A 338 -27.48 10.00 8.93
N PRO A 339 -27.00 10.24 10.17
CA PRO A 339 -27.89 10.53 11.28
C PRO A 339 -28.25 12.02 11.24
N ILE A 340 -29.53 12.27 11.05
CA ILE A 340 -30.17 13.57 11.27
C ILE A 340 -30.07 13.88 12.77
N GLU A 341 -29.38 14.96 13.14
CA GLU A 341 -29.75 15.75 14.32
C GLU A 341 -29.27 17.20 14.17
N GLU A 342 -30.19 18.10 14.49
CA GLU A 342 -30.18 19.52 14.22
C GLU A 342 -29.10 20.26 15.03
N ARG A 343 -28.31 21.13 14.37
CA ARG A 343 -27.71 22.27 15.06
C ARG A 343 -27.52 23.45 14.12
N GLU A 344 -28.22 24.52 14.45
CA GLU A 344 -28.19 25.83 13.82
C GLU A 344 -26.80 26.47 13.93
N GLU A 345 -26.19 26.88 12.83
CA GLU A 345 -25.09 27.86 12.84
C GLU A 345 -25.28 28.94 11.75
N GLU A 346 -25.84 30.03 12.24
CA GLU A 346 -25.59 31.45 11.94
C GLU A 346 -24.49 31.76 10.89
N TRP A 347 -24.92 32.25 9.73
CA TRP A 347 -24.05 32.79 8.69
C TRP A 347 -23.45 34.14 9.11
N ARG A 348 -22.12 34.24 9.15
CA ARG A 348 -21.40 35.53 9.09
C ARG A 348 -20.55 35.63 7.83
N ASP A 349 -20.69 36.80 7.20
CA ASP A 349 -20.05 37.24 5.97
C ASP A 349 -18.53 37.03 5.92
N GLY A 350 -18.08 36.39 4.84
CA GLY A 350 -16.68 36.33 4.44
C GLY A 350 -16.58 36.26 2.92
N GLU A 351 -16.13 37.36 2.32
CA GLU A 351 -15.89 37.53 0.87
C GLU A 351 -15.11 36.36 0.26
N LEU A 352 -15.74 35.67 -0.69
CA LEU A 352 -15.12 34.65 -1.53
C LEU A 352 -14.23 35.34 -2.57
N VAL A 353 -12.96 35.59 -2.23
CA VAL A 353 -11.97 36.17 -3.16
C VAL A 353 -11.59 35.12 -4.21
N MET A 354 -12.36 35.05 -5.29
CA MET A 354 -11.98 34.28 -6.49
C MET A 354 -10.76 34.91 -7.15
N SER A 355 -9.74 34.09 -7.41
CA SER A 355 -8.54 34.55 -8.14
C SER A 355 -8.90 35.07 -9.53
N ALA A 356 -8.20 36.13 -9.98
CA ALA A 356 -8.43 36.78 -11.26
C ALA A 356 -8.32 35.83 -12.48
N ASP A 357 -7.63 34.70 -12.30
CA ASP A 357 -7.48 33.66 -13.32
C ASP A 357 -8.72 32.76 -13.45
N ILE A 358 -9.40 32.47 -12.34
CA ILE A 358 -10.67 31.74 -12.35
C ILE A 358 -11.74 32.61 -13.01
N LYS A 359 -11.79 33.91 -12.67
CA LYS A 359 -12.73 34.86 -13.28
C LYS A 359 -12.51 34.99 -14.80
N ARG A 360 -11.25 35.03 -15.26
CA ARG A 360 -10.93 35.02 -16.71
C ARG A 360 -11.30 33.72 -17.41
N LYS A 361 -11.09 32.56 -16.76
CA LYS A 361 -11.49 31.25 -17.32
C LYS A 361 -13.01 31.13 -17.46
N ILE A 362 -13.78 31.64 -16.48
CA ILE A 362 -15.24 31.63 -16.51
C ILE A 362 -15.76 32.55 -17.63
N LEU A 363 -15.24 33.78 -17.76
CA LEU A 363 -15.64 34.71 -18.82
C LEU A 363 -15.35 34.16 -20.23
N ARG A 364 -14.19 33.54 -20.45
CA ARG A 364 -13.86 32.89 -21.73
C ARG A 364 -14.76 31.70 -22.06
N LYS A 365 -15.23 30.96 -21.04
CA LYS A 365 -16.19 29.86 -21.24
C LYS A 365 -17.58 30.38 -21.60
N LEU A 366 -18.01 31.49 -20.99
CA LEU A 366 -19.31 32.11 -21.28
C LEU A 366 -19.36 32.73 -22.69
N GLU A 367 -18.28 33.36 -23.16
CA GLU A 367 -18.20 33.86 -24.54
C GLU A 367 -18.24 32.74 -25.59
N LYS A 368 -17.61 31.58 -25.30
CA LYS A 368 -17.69 30.40 -26.18
C LYS A 368 -19.07 29.77 -26.24
N MET A 369 -19.88 29.92 -25.18
CA MET A 369 -21.24 29.38 -25.13
C MET A 369 -22.29 30.35 -25.72
N GLY A 370 -22.00 31.64 -25.82
CA GLY A 370 -22.89 32.65 -26.42
C GLY A 370 -22.88 32.75 -27.95
N GLY A 371 -22.06 31.94 -28.63
CA GLY A 371 -21.85 32.00 -30.09
C GLY A 371 -22.79 31.15 -30.95
N ARG A 372 -23.69 30.34 -30.35
CA ARG A 372 -24.74 29.63 -31.07
C ARG A 372 -26.05 30.40 -30.94
N LYS A 373 -26.31 31.30 -31.89
CA LYS A 373 -27.66 31.87 -32.06
C LYS A 373 -28.55 30.89 -32.83
N LEU A 374 -29.81 30.89 -32.38
CA LEU A 374 -31.04 30.40 -33.02
C LEU A 374 -31.03 30.45 -34.55
#